data_AF-A0A0A8WQP9-F1
#
_entry.id   AF-A0A0A8WQP9-F1
#
_cell.length_a   1.000
_cell.length_b   1.000
_cell.length_c   1.000
_cell.angle_alpha   90.00
_cell.angle_beta   90.00
_cell.angle_gamma   90.00
#
_symmetry.space_group_name_H-M   'P 1'
#
loop_
_entity.id
_entity.type
_entity.pdbx_description
1 polymer ?
#
loop_
_entity_poly.entity_id
_entity_poly.type
_entity_poly.pdbx_seq_one_letter_code
_entity_poly.pdbx_strand_id
1 'polypeptide(L)'
;MRFELWRQDDNGNRFLVGSFADRDAAEVRLTELTRVQHKQVYWITEQAGDIGRRIREEKLFTTRRQVFSCPHCGERISVLLDLSAGNQCYIEDCEVCCNPIEISYQVEEGRIVSFQAGL
;
A
#
# COMPACT_ATOMS: atom_id res chain seq x y z
N MET A 1 -0.59 -27.12 -7.70
CA MET A 1 0.38 -26.20 -7.07
C MET A 1 0.99 -25.36 -8.19
N ARG A 2 1.34 -24.10 -7.91
CA ARG A 2 1.93 -23.18 -8.89
C ARG A 2 3.20 -22.61 -8.29
N PHE A 3 4.28 -22.63 -9.04
CA PHE A 3 5.57 -22.08 -8.64
C PHE A 3 5.77 -20.74 -9.32
N GLU A 4 5.98 -19.68 -8.55
CA GLU A 4 6.21 -18.35 -9.09
C GLU A 4 7.67 -17.95 -8.91
N LEU A 5 8.30 -17.52 -9.99
CA LEU A 5 9.65 -16.97 -9.98
C LEU A 5 9.56 -15.46 -9.86
N TRP A 6 10.20 -14.92 -8.83
CA TRP A 6 10.23 -13.49 -8.53
C TRP A 6 11.64 -12.92 -8.69
N ARG A 7 11.73 -11.64 -9.09
CA ARG A 7 12.96 -10.84 -9.04
C ARG A 7 12.80 -9.64 -8.13
N GLN A 8 13.89 -9.20 -7.50
CA GLN A 8 13.98 -7.92 -6.80
C GLN A 8 15.10 -7.07 -7.39
N ASP A 9 14.77 -5.82 -7.69
CA ASP A 9 15.76 -4.82 -8.11
C ASP A 9 16.47 -4.17 -6.91
N ASP A 10 17.48 -3.34 -7.18
CA ASP A 10 18.27 -2.67 -6.13
C ASP A 10 17.45 -1.63 -5.33
N ASN A 11 16.28 -1.24 -5.83
CA ASN A 11 15.34 -0.32 -5.17
C ASN A 11 14.32 -1.05 -4.29
N GLY A 12 14.39 -2.38 -4.21
CA GLY A 12 13.48 -3.20 -3.41
C GLY A 12 12.16 -3.54 -4.10
N ASN A 13 11.97 -3.16 -5.36
CA ASN A 13 10.75 -3.51 -6.10
C ASN A 13 10.79 -4.98 -6.50
N ARG A 14 9.66 -5.68 -6.28
CA ARG A 14 9.52 -7.11 -6.58
C ARG A 14 8.64 -7.31 -7.81
N PHE A 15 9.15 -8.04 -8.80
CA PHE A 15 8.45 -8.32 -10.05
C PHE A 15 8.29 -9.82 -10.28
N LEU A 16 7.10 -10.23 -10.68
CA LEU A 16 6.83 -11.60 -11.12
C LEU A 16 7.51 -11.81 -12.48
N VAL A 17 8.43 -12.77 -12.55
CA VAL A 17 9.16 -13.14 -13.77
C VAL A 17 8.39 -14.19 -14.56
N GLY A 18 7.73 -15.13 -13.85
CA GLY A 18 6.91 -16.16 -14.49
C GLY A 18 6.23 -17.07 -13.49
N SER A 19 5.19 -17.76 -13.95
CA SER A 19 4.48 -18.79 -13.20
C SER A 19 4.63 -20.14 -13.90
N PHE A 20 4.92 -21.18 -13.13
CA PHE A 20 5.22 -22.52 -13.60
C PHE A 20 4.29 -23.51 -12.90
N ALA A 21 3.87 -24.55 -13.63
CA ALA A 21 3.08 -25.63 -13.06
C ALA A 21 3.93 -26.59 -12.20
N ASP A 22 5.25 -26.54 -12.39
CA ASP A 22 6.23 -27.45 -11.82
C ASP A 22 7.45 -26.68 -11.27
N ARG A 23 8.06 -27.22 -10.21
CA ARG A 23 9.18 -26.58 -9.49
C ARG A 23 10.46 -26.63 -10.29
N ASP A 24 10.73 -27.76 -10.94
CA ASP A 24 11.94 -27.95 -11.74
C ASP A 24 11.94 -26.98 -12.93
N ALA A 25 10.78 -26.74 -13.56
CA ALA A 25 10.62 -25.73 -14.60
C ALA A 25 10.96 -24.30 -14.11
N ALA A 26 10.58 -23.96 -12.88
CA ALA A 26 10.92 -22.67 -12.27
C ALA A 26 12.42 -22.56 -11.93
N GLU A 27 13.04 -23.66 -11.46
CA GLU A 27 14.47 -23.72 -11.12
C GLU A 27 15.38 -23.64 -12.36
N VAL A 28 15.00 -24.28 -13.46
CA VAL A 28 15.70 -24.14 -14.75
C VAL A 28 15.72 -22.67 -15.16
N ARG A 29 14.57 -21.98 -15.09
CA ARG A 29 14.48 -20.56 -15.44
C ARG A 29 15.27 -19.66 -14.49
N LEU A 30 15.24 -19.95 -13.18
CA LEU A 30 16.06 -19.26 -12.19
C LEU A 30 17.55 -19.37 -12.55
N THR A 31 18.01 -20.58 -12.85
CA THR A 31 19.40 -20.87 -13.21
C THR A 31 19.84 -20.08 -14.44
N GLU A 32 19.00 -19.98 -15.47
CA GLU A 32 19.28 -19.17 -16.66
C GLU A 32 19.48 -17.68 -16.31
N LEU A 33 18.64 -17.14 -15.43
CA LEU A 33 18.68 -15.73 -15.05
C LEU A 33 19.84 -15.39 -14.11
N THR A 34 20.30 -16.35 -13.31
CA THR A 34 21.47 -16.17 -12.45
C THR A 34 22.80 -16.37 -13.17
N ARG A 35 22.79 -16.83 -14.44
CA ARG A 35 24.00 -16.96 -15.25
C ARG A 35 24.51 -15.63 -15.81
N VAL A 36 23.68 -14.57 -15.83
CA VAL A 36 24.10 -13.24 -16.30
C VAL A 36 24.69 -12.42 -15.15
N GLN A 37 25.64 -11.52 -15.50
CA GLN A 37 26.48 -10.78 -14.54
C GLN A 37 25.73 -9.73 -13.70
N HIS A 38 24.43 -9.54 -13.91
CA HIS A 38 23.61 -8.59 -13.15
C HIS A 38 23.15 -9.25 -11.84
N LYS A 39 23.70 -8.77 -10.70
CA LYS A 39 23.39 -9.23 -9.33
C LYS A 39 21.98 -8.85 -8.89
N GLN A 40 20.99 -9.38 -9.56
CA GLN A 40 19.59 -9.26 -9.17
C GLN A 40 19.23 -10.44 -8.27
N VAL A 41 18.39 -10.20 -7.28
CA VAL A 41 17.95 -11.25 -6.36
C VAL A 41 16.74 -11.95 -6.97
N TYR A 42 16.80 -13.28 -7.08
CA TYR A 42 15.71 -14.11 -7.61
C TYR A 42 15.36 -15.22 -6.62
N TRP A 43 14.07 -15.56 -6.51
CA TRP A 43 13.62 -16.68 -5.66
C TRP A 43 12.31 -17.27 -6.19
N ILE A 44 12.06 -18.53 -5.85
CA ILE A 44 10.84 -19.26 -6.21
C ILE A 44 9.94 -19.36 -4.99
N THR A 45 8.66 -19.04 -5.16
CA THR A 45 7.61 -19.23 -4.15
C THR A 45 6.65 -20.31 -4.61
N GLU A 46 6.32 -21.24 -3.72
CA GLU A 46 5.27 -22.23 -3.95
C GLU A 46 3.91 -21.66 -3.52
N GLN A 47 2.94 -21.65 -4.44
CA GLN A 47 1.55 -21.35 -4.16
C GLN A 47 0.72 -22.64 -4.25
N ALA A 48 0.13 -23.05 -3.13
CA ALA A 48 -0.91 -24.07 -3.14
C ALA A 48 -2.05 -23.61 -4.05
N GLY A 49 -2.48 -24.47 -4.97
CA GLY A 49 -3.55 -24.12 -5.91
C GLY A 49 -4.83 -23.78 -5.16
N ASP A 50 -5.36 -22.59 -5.41
CA ASP A 50 -6.66 -22.07 -4.99
C ASP A 50 -7.04 -22.25 -3.50
N ILE A 51 -6.44 -21.42 -2.64
CA ILE A 51 -7.18 -20.86 -1.51
C ILE A 51 -6.82 -19.37 -1.45
N GLY A 52 -7.79 -18.53 -1.82
CA GLY A 52 -7.58 -17.10 -1.98
C GLY A 52 -6.97 -16.44 -0.74
N ARG A 53 -5.88 -15.69 -0.95
CA ARG A 53 -5.57 -14.54 -0.10
C ARG A 53 -4.82 -13.51 -0.90
N ARG A 54 -5.60 -12.71 -1.62
CA ARG A 54 -5.20 -11.40 -2.10
C ARG A 54 -5.03 -10.51 -0.87
N ILE A 55 -3.94 -10.65 -0.12
CA ILE A 55 -3.55 -9.70 0.93
C ILE A 55 -3.00 -8.43 0.25
N ARG A 56 -3.86 -7.76 -0.53
CA ARG A 56 -3.69 -6.38 -0.99
C ARG A 56 -4.95 -5.55 -0.69
N GLU A 57 -5.91 -6.09 0.06
CA GLU A 57 -7.16 -5.43 0.45
C GLU A 57 -7.21 -4.94 1.91
N GLU A 58 -6.34 -5.44 2.80
CA GLU A 58 -6.38 -5.02 4.22
C GLU A 58 -5.99 -3.55 4.44
N LYS A 59 -5.25 -2.92 3.52
CA LYS A 59 -4.86 -1.50 3.64
C LYS A 59 -5.90 -0.52 3.09
N LEU A 60 -6.88 -1.00 2.32
CA LEU A 60 -7.91 -0.14 1.72
C LEU A 60 -9.13 0.02 2.64
N PHE A 61 -9.33 -0.88 3.60
CA PHE A 61 -10.48 -0.85 4.50
C PHE A 61 -10.34 0.12 5.69
N THR A 62 -9.12 0.57 6.00
CA THR A 62 -8.85 1.45 7.14
C THR A 62 -8.67 2.92 6.77
N THR A 63 -8.57 3.28 5.49
CA THR A 63 -8.45 4.70 5.09
C THR A 63 -9.79 5.25 4.63
N ARG A 64 -10.23 6.38 5.19
CA ARG A 64 -11.52 6.99 4.88
C ARG A 64 -11.35 8.41 4.36
N ARG A 65 -12.03 8.72 3.26
CA ARG A 65 -12.10 10.09 2.73
C ARG A 65 -13.03 10.95 3.59
N GLN A 66 -12.55 12.10 4.04
CA GLN A 66 -13.34 13.12 4.75
C GLN A 66 -13.34 14.41 3.94
N VAL A 67 -14.52 15.00 3.76
CA VAL A 67 -14.70 16.26 3.02
C VAL A 67 -15.02 17.37 4.03
N PHE A 68 -14.37 18.52 3.90
CA PHE A 68 -14.61 19.68 4.76
C PHE A 68 -14.25 20.98 4.02
N SER A 69 -14.64 22.12 4.59
CA SER A 69 -14.26 23.44 4.07
C SER A 69 -12.98 23.90 4.74
N CYS A 70 -11.99 24.33 3.95
CA CYS A 70 -10.75 24.87 4.46
C CYS A 70 -11.01 26.09 5.38
N PRO A 71 -10.46 26.14 6.60
CA PRO A 71 -10.67 27.27 7.52
C PRO A 71 -9.99 28.56 7.04
N HIS A 72 -9.04 28.47 6.11
CA HIS A 72 -8.31 29.63 5.57
C HIS A 72 -8.96 30.24 4.32
N CYS A 73 -9.27 29.44 3.30
CA CYS A 73 -9.79 29.94 2.02
C CYS A 73 -11.27 29.62 1.77
N GLY A 74 -11.90 28.79 2.60
CA GLY A 74 -13.30 28.38 2.46
C GLY A 74 -13.58 27.32 1.40
N GLU A 75 -12.59 26.94 0.58
CA GLU A 75 -12.75 25.95 -0.48
C GLU A 75 -13.08 24.56 0.07
N ARG A 76 -13.88 23.79 -0.67
CA ARG A 76 -14.30 22.45 -0.27
C ARG A 76 -13.26 21.42 -0.73
N ILE A 77 -12.49 20.92 0.22
CA ILE A 77 -11.37 19.98 -0.02
C ILE A 77 -11.64 18.62 0.62
N SER A 78 -10.80 17.62 0.33
CA SER A 78 -10.91 16.30 0.96
C SER A 78 -9.57 15.72 1.38
N VAL A 79 -9.55 15.04 2.52
CA VAL A 79 -8.37 14.35 3.06
C VAL A 79 -8.62 12.86 3.23
N LEU A 80 -7.54 12.08 3.27
CA LEU A 80 -7.56 10.64 3.53
C LEU A 80 -7.11 10.37 4.96
N LEU A 81 -8.04 9.93 5.82
CA LEU A 81 -7.78 9.66 7.22
C LEU A 81 -7.47 8.18 7.43
N ASP A 82 -6.36 7.87 8.09
CA ASP A 82 -5.98 6.50 8.42
C ASP A 82 -6.56 6.10 9.78
N LEU A 83 -7.54 5.20 9.75
CA LEU A 83 -8.22 4.68 10.94
C LEU A 83 -7.42 3.55 11.62
N SER A 84 -6.35 3.05 11.01
CA SER A 84 -5.56 1.95 11.59
C SER A 84 -4.71 2.37 12.79
N ALA A 85 -4.34 3.65 12.86
CA ALA A 85 -3.53 4.20 13.96
C ALA A 85 -4.37 4.83 15.09
N GLY A 86 -5.71 4.72 15.03
CA GLY A 86 -6.61 5.25 16.05
C GLY A 86 -6.79 6.77 15.98
N ASN A 87 -6.88 7.43 17.14
CA ASN A 87 -7.03 8.88 17.24
C ASN A 87 -5.75 9.57 16.78
N GLN A 88 -5.87 10.59 15.93
CA GLN A 88 -4.71 11.32 15.42
C GLN A 88 -4.95 12.82 15.46
N CYS A 89 -3.86 13.57 15.63
CA CYS A 89 -3.79 15.01 15.44
C CYS A 89 -2.52 15.30 14.63
N TYR A 90 -2.67 15.95 13.48
CA TYR A 90 -1.56 16.24 12.57
C TYR A 90 -1.85 17.49 11.74
N ILE A 91 -0.81 18.05 11.11
CA ILE A 91 -0.92 19.23 10.24
C ILE A 91 -0.88 18.77 8.77
N GLU A 92 -1.82 19.26 7.97
CA GLU A 92 -1.87 19.05 6.52
C GLU A 92 -2.10 20.39 5.82
N ASP A 93 -1.39 20.64 4.72
CA ASP A 93 -1.58 21.88 3.97
C ASP A 93 -2.83 21.81 3.09
N CYS A 94 -3.56 22.92 3.01
CA CYS A 94 -4.68 23.04 2.08
C CYS A 94 -4.20 22.86 0.63
N GLU A 95 -4.82 21.96 -0.14
CA GLU A 95 -4.49 21.73 -1.57
C GLU A 95 -4.75 22.94 -2.48
N VAL A 96 -5.44 23.97 -1.97
CA VAL A 96 -5.88 25.15 -2.73
C VAL A 96 -5.08 26.39 -2.35
N CYS A 97 -4.95 26.69 -1.05
CA CYS A 97 -4.27 27.90 -0.57
C CYS A 97 -2.94 27.64 0.13
N CYS A 98 -2.52 26.38 0.24
CA CYS A 98 -1.25 25.95 0.85
C CYS A 98 -1.02 26.43 2.29
N ASN A 99 -2.07 26.83 3.01
CA ASN A 99 -1.96 27.16 4.44
C ASN A 99 -2.12 25.88 5.28
N PRO A 100 -1.36 25.75 6.38
CA PRO A 100 -1.42 24.58 7.26
C PRO A 100 -2.76 24.51 7.98
N ILE A 101 -3.35 23.32 8.05
CA ILE A 101 -4.59 23.03 8.76
C ILE A 101 -4.27 21.99 9.83
N GLU A 102 -4.59 22.28 11.10
CA GLU A 102 -4.55 21.28 12.16
C GLU A 102 -5.77 20.37 12.03
N ILE A 103 -5.54 19.09 11.72
CA ILE A 103 -6.56 18.07 11.58
C ILE A 103 -6.52 17.14 12.80
N SER A 104 -7.63 17.04 13.49
CA SER A 104 -7.80 16.17 14.66
C SER A 104 -9.06 15.32 14.51
N TYR A 105 -8.96 14.01 14.77
CA TYR A 105 -10.11 13.11 14.71
C TYR A 105 -9.97 11.93 15.67
N GLN A 106 -11.13 11.42 16.09
CA GLN A 106 -11.21 10.23 16.93
C GLN A 106 -11.84 9.07 16.17
N VAL A 107 -11.35 7.88 16.47
CA VAL A 107 -11.73 6.63 15.81
C VAL A 107 -12.24 5.64 16.86
N GLU A 108 -13.45 5.15 16.67
CA GLU A 108 -14.05 4.08 17.46
C GLU A 108 -14.61 3.01 16.52
N GLU A 109 -14.31 1.73 16.79
CA GLU A 109 -14.76 0.59 15.96
C GLU A 109 -14.51 0.75 14.45
N GLY A 110 -13.39 1.38 14.08
CA GLY A 110 -13.05 1.65 12.67
C GLY A 110 -13.93 2.71 12.00
N ARG A 111 -14.59 3.59 12.78
CA ARG A 111 -15.35 4.73 12.28
C ARG A 111 -14.87 6.02 12.93
N ILE A 112 -14.94 7.11 12.19
CA ILE A 112 -14.67 8.45 12.71
C ILE A 112 -15.89 8.89 13.51
N VAL A 113 -15.69 9.17 14.80
CA VAL A 113 -16.74 9.67 15.70
C VAL A 113 -16.66 11.17 15.94
N SER A 114 -15.47 11.75 15.76
CA SER A 114 -15.26 13.20 15.78
C SER A 114 -14.20 13.60 14.76
N PHE A 115 -14.39 14.78 14.15
CA PHE A 115 -13.46 15.37 13.18
C PHE A 115 -13.45 16.88 13.37
N GLN A 116 -12.25 17.45 13.43
CA GLN A 116 -12.00 18.88 13.55
C GLN A 116 -10.89 19.28 12.58
N ALA A 117 -11.09 20.41 11.91
CA ALA A 117 -10.10 21.06 11.05
C ALA A 117 -10.00 22.52 11.47
N GLY A 118 -8.86 22.90 12.06
CA GLY A 118 -8.63 24.19 12.69
C GLY A 118 -7.41 24.92 12.13
N LEU A 119 -7.17 26.10 12.70
CA LEU A 119 -5.99 26.93 12.47
C LEU A 119 -4.86 26.52 13.40
#